data_AF-A0A2N2PGP9-F1
#
_entry.id   AF-A0A2N2PGP9-F1
#
_cell.length_a   1.000
_cell.length_b   1.000
_cell.length_c   1.000
_cell.angle_alpha   90.00
_cell.angle_beta   90.00
_cell.angle_gamma   90.00
#
_symmetry.space_group_name_H-M   'P 1'
#
loop_
_entity.id
_entity.type
_entity.pdbx_description
1 polymer ?
#
loop_
_entity_poly.entity_id
_entity_poly.type
_entity_poly.pdbx_seq_one_letter_code
_entity_poly.pdbx_strand_id
1 'polypeptide(L)'
;MMQKLLGGENQPIVLLNQRHTAAVALLTEIAEPASIDEPACVYDSTDAIVCTKPGITCAIFTADCVPIFVVDTRCRIFGLAHAGWKGTLHGITTNLISQMIEAGADPQHMTAWIGPSVSGKNYEVSSEMIEWFSQTFASEREAGCEFAEGRLLDLPLLNSCLLEKAGIAPSRIFNSAICTFRNHTAFHSYRADGERAGRIVSLMSMV
;
A
#
# COMPACT_ATOMS: atom_id res chain seq x y z
N MET A 1 21.47 -8.79 -8.36
CA MET A 1 21.70 -7.36 -8.01
C MET A 1 20.59 -6.78 -7.12
N MET A 2 19.32 -7.16 -7.32
CA MET A 2 18.17 -6.63 -6.57
C MET A 2 18.09 -7.15 -5.12
N GLN A 3 18.30 -8.45 -4.86
CA GLN A 3 18.30 -9.00 -3.49
C GLN A 3 19.39 -8.40 -2.58
N LYS A 4 20.59 -8.13 -3.11
CA LYS A 4 21.67 -7.47 -2.35
C LYS A 4 21.34 -6.02 -1.95
N LEU A 5 20.45 -5.35 -2.69
CA LEU A 5 20.00 -3.97 -2.41
C LEU A 5 18.76 -3.92 -1.49
N LEU A 6 17.98 -5.00 -1.44
CA LEU A 6 16.67 -5.05 -0.77
C LEU A 6 16.69 -5.78 0.61
N GLY A 7 17.86 -6.16 1.12
CA GLY A 7 18.02 -6.54 2.53
C GLY A 7 18.60 -7.93 2.78
N GLY A 8 19.93 -7.98 2.91
CA GLY A 8 20.65 -8.73 3.96
C GLY A 8 20.71 -10.26 3.95
N GLU A 9 19.67 -10.97 3.56
CA GLU A 9 19.59 -12.44 3.66
C GLU A 9 18.99 -13.03 2.38
N ASN A 10 19.31 -14.30 2.08
CA ASN A 10 18.88 -15.06 0.90
C ASN A 10 17.36 -15.34 0.86
N GLN A 11 16.51 -14.40 1.30
CA GLN A 11 15.07 -14.55 1.32
C GLN A 11 14.49 -14.35 -0.08
N PRO A 12 13.60 -15.26 -0.54
CA PRO A 12 12.85 -15.08 -1.76
C PRO A 12 12.12 -13.73 -1.77
N ILE A 13 12.22 -13.01 -2.90
CA ILE A 13 11.47 -11.77 -3.13
C ILE A 13 10.25 -12.07 -4.02
N VAL A 14 9.08 -11.58 -3.61
CA VAL A 14 7.85 -11.58 -4.39
C VAL A 14 7.54 -10.17 -4.88
N LEU A 15 7.23 -10.05 -6.17
CA LEU A 15 6.85 -8.80 -6.82
C LEU A 15 5.41 -8.87 -7.31
N LEU A 16 4.82 -7.70 -7.55
CA LEU A 16 3.50 -7.55 -8.13
C LEU A 16 3.61 -6.79 -9.46
N ASN A 17 2.92 -7.26 -10.50
CA ASN A 17 2.72 -6.46 -11.71
C ASN A 17 1.60 -5.45 -11.44
N GLN A 18 1.96 -4.34 -10.80
CA GLN A 18 1.02 -3.30 -10.37
C GLN A 18 0.33 -2.63 -11.56
N ARG A 19 -1.00 -2.70 -11.59
CA ARG A 19 -1.86 -2.11 -12.65
C ARG A 19 -2.87 -1.11 -12.09
N HIS A 20 -2.68 -0.68 -10.85
CA HIS A 20 -3.62 0.18 -10.10
C HIS A 20 -5.00 -0.47 -9.94
N THR A 21 -5.05 -1.78 -9.76
CA THR A 21 -6.27 -2.54 -9.46
C THR A 21 -6.54 -2.52 -7.95
N ALA A 22 -7.64 -3.16 -7.54
CA ALA A 22 -7.93 -3.48 -6.14
C ALA A 22 -7.68 -4.97 -5.82
N ALA A 23 -6.93 -5.68 -6.68
CA ALA A 23 -6.66 -7.10 -6.51
C ALA A 23 -5.58 -7.35 -5.46
N VAL A 24 -5.83 -8.36 -4.63
CA VAL A 24 -4.97 -8.77 -3.52
C VAL A 24 -4.56 -10.23 -3.72
N ALA A 25 -3.27 -10.50 -3.83
CA ALA A 25 -2.74 -11.86 -3.83
C ALA A 25 -2.66 -12.40 -2.41
N LEU A 26 -2.95 -13.70 -2.24
CA LEU A 26 -2.66 -14.43 -1.01
C LEU A 26 -1.46 -15.35 -1.25
N LEU A 27 -0.39 -15.13 -0.49
CA LEU A 27 0.83 -15.91 -0.53
C LEU A 27 0.92 -16.80 0.71
N THR A 28 0.55 -18.06 0.54
CA THR A 28 0.66 -19.11 1.55
C THR A 28 1.92 -19.95 1.39
N GLU A 29 2.38 -20.13 0.16
CA GLU A 29 3.54 -20.93 -0.20
C GLU A 29 4.32 -20.27 -1.34
N ILE A 30 5.60 -20.60 -1.46
CA ILE A 30 6.44 -20.12 -2.54
C ILE A 30 7.30 -21.27 -3.05
N ALA A 31 7.38 -21.42 -4.36
CA ALA A 31 8.32 -22.35 -4.98
C ALA A 31 9.76 -21.87 -4.74
N GLU A 32 10.72 -22.78 -4.85
CA GLU A 32 12.13 -22.38 -4.85
C GLU A 32 12.39 -21.45 -6.05
N PRO A 33 12.96 -20.26 -5.83
CA PRO A 33 13.28 -19.37 -6.93
C PRO A 33 14.29 -20.03 -7.88
N ALA A 34 14.11 -19.82 -9.18
CA ALA A 34 14.99 -20.38 -10.21
C ALA A 34 16.44 -19.88 -10.07
N SER A 35 16.63 -18.68 -9.50
CA SER A 35 17.92 -18.18 -9.07
C SER A 35 17.77 -17.11 -7.98
N ILE A 36 18.86 -16.82 -7.27
CA ILE A 36 18.91 -15.76 -6.25
C ILE A 36 18.71 -14.34 -6.84
N ASP A 37 18.85 -14.16 -8.15
CA ASP A 37 18.73 -12.84 -8.78
C ASP A 37 17.36 -12.59 -9.42
N GLU A 38 16.49 -13.60 -9.42
CA GLU A 38 15.13 -13.53 -9.97
C GLU A 38 14.07 -13.44 -8.86
N PRO A 39 12.94 -12.76 -9.13
CA PRO A 39 11.81 -12.83 -8.23
C PRO A 39 11.27 -14.26 -8.18
N ALA A 40 10.95 -14.72 -6.98
CA ALA A 40 10.44 -16.07 -6.76
C ALA A 40 9.00 -16.23 -7.27
N CYS A 41 8.24 -15.14 -7.33
CA CYS A 41 6.92 -15.08 -7.94
C CYS A 41 6.61 -13.64 -8.40
N VAL A 42 5.85 -13.52 -9.48
CA VAL A 42 5.26 -12.25 -9.92
C VAL A 42 3.76 -12.45 -10.11
N TYR A 43 2.94 -11.81 -9.29
CA TYR A 43 1.49 -11.82 -9.45
C TYR A 43 1.07 -10.80 -10.51
N ASP A 44 0.35 -11.24 -11.54
CA ASP A 44 -0.11 -10.33 -12.59
C ASP A 44 -1.30 -9.48 -12.13
N SER A 45 -1.39 -8.25 -12.64
CA SER A 45 -2.53 -7.34 -12.43
C SER A 45 -2.96 -7.17 -10.97
N THR A 46 -1.98 -7.23 -10.06
CA THR A 46 -2.17 -7.25 -8.60
C THR A 46 -1.46 -6.06 -7.98
N ASP A 47 -2.10 -5.43 -6.99
CA ASP A 47 -1.58 -4.21 -6.35
C ASP A 47 -1.46 -4.35 -4.83
N ALA A 48 -1.87 -5.49 -4.26
CA ALA A 48 -1.58 -5.83 -2.87
C ALA A 48 -1.30 -7.31 -2.68
N ILE A 49 -0.67 -7.64 -1.56
CA ILE A 49 -0.36 -9.01 -1.18
C ILE A 49 -0.53 -9.21 0.32
N VAL A 50 -1.13 -10.33 0.69
CA VAL A 50 -1.15 -10.88 2.04
C VAL A 50 -0.18 -12.05 2.08
N CYS A 51 0.71 -12.07 3.05
CA CYS A 51 1.69 -13.13 3.25
C CYS A 51 1.50 -13.76 4.64
N THR A 52 1.36 -15.09 4.65
CA THR A 52 1.23 -15.90 5.88
C THR A 52 2.47 -16.73 6.17
N LYS A 53 3.54 -16.56 5.37
CA LYS A 53 4.75 -17.38 5.42
C LYS A 53 5.98 -16.52 5.77
N PRO A 54 6.62 -16.76 6.93
CA PRO A 54 7.88 -16.11 7.29
C PRO A 54 9.02 -16.42 6.31
N GLY A 55 10.06 -15.58 6.32
CA GLY A 55 11.24 -15.73 5.48
C GLY A 55 11.04 -15.33 4.01
N ILE A 56 9.95 -14.61 3.71
CA ILE A 56 9.67 -14.07 2.37
C ILE A 56 9.59 -12.55 2.46
N THR A 57 10.20 -11.89 1.47
CA THR A 57 10.11 -10.44 1.30
C THR A 57 9.14 -10.11 0.17
N CYS A 58 8.09 -9.33 0.45
CA CYS A 58 7.20 -8.79 -0.56
C CYS A 58 7.60 -7.35 -0.90
N ALA A 59 7.50 -6.97 -2.17
CA ALA A 59 7.83 -5.63 -2.64
C ALA A 59 6.71 -4.98 -3.46
N ILE A 60 6.51 -3.69 -3.26
CA ILE A 60 5.73 -2.82 -4.13
C ILE A 60 6.54 -1.59 -4.52
N PHE A 61 6.21 -1.01 -5.66
CA PHE A 61 6.89 0.14 -6.24
C PHE A 61 5.94 1.33 -6.27
N THR A 62 6.40 2.49 -5.79
CA THR A 62 5.60 3.71 -5.77
C THR A 62 6.38 4.90 -6.32
N ALA A 63 5.63 5.86 -6.83
CA ALA A 63 6.05 7.24 -7.00
C ALA A 63 4.76 8.05 -6.84
N ASP A 64 4.59 8.68 -5.68
CA ASP A 64 3.37 9.36 -5.20
C ASP A 64 2.21 8.50 -4.69
N CYS A 65 1.97 7.31 -5.24
CA CYS A 65 0.91 6.44 -4.71
C CYS A 65 1.20 5.96 -3.28
N VAL A 66 0.16 5.65 -2.51
CA VAL A 66 0.26 5.38 -1.07
C VAL A 66 0.70 3.93 -0.80
N PRO A 67 1.89 3.68 -0.24
CA PRO A 67 2.24 2.34 0.22
C PRO A 67 1.64 2.10 1.61
N ILE A 68 0.87 1.02 1.76
CA ILE A 68 0.21 0.63 3.01
C ILE A 68 0.79 -0.69 3.48
N PHE A 69 1.22 -0.72 4.74
CA PHE A 69 1.78 -1.88 5.40
C PHE A 69 0.87 -2.24 6.56
N VAL A 70 0.55 -3.51 6.73
CA VAL A 70 -0.29 -4.00 7.83
C VAL A 70 0.31 -5.28 8.37
N VAL A 71 0.37 -5.46 9.68
CA VAL A 71 0.86 -6.69 10.30
C VAL A 71 0.04 -7.10 11.50
N ASP A 72 -0.34 -8.37 11.54
CA ASP A 72 -0.74 -9.06 12.77
C ASP A 72 0.43 -9.95 13.22
N THR A 73 1.08 -9.53 14.31
CA THR A 73 2.25 -10.22 14.86
C THR A 73 1.89 -11.50 15.62
N ARG A 74 0.63 -11.69 16.03
CA ARG A 74 0.18 -12.89 16.74
C ARG A 74 -0.01 -14.06 15.78
N CYS A 75 -0.70 -13.82 14.67
CA CYS A 75 -0.95 -14.83 13.65
C CYS A 75 0.17 -14.94 12.61
N ARG A 76 1.19 -14.07 12.69
CA ARG A 76 2.33 -14.01 11.75
C ARG A 76 1.89 -13.74 10.31
N ILE A 77 0.95 -12.81 10.14
CA ILE A 77 0.40 -12.41 8.85
C ILE A 77 0.73 -10.95 8.59
N PHE A 78 1.20 -10.63 7.40
CA PHE A 78 1.35 -9.25 6.97
C PHE A 78 0.70 -8.98 5.62
N GLY A 79 0.39 -7.72 5.39
CA GLY A 79 -0.20 -7.17 4.18
C GLY A 79 0.62 -6.00 3.66
N LEU A 80 0.79 -5.91 2.34
CA LEU A 80 1.47 -4.81 1.67
C LEU A 80 0.65 -4.39 0.45
N ALA A 81 0.27 -3.12 0.35
CA ALA A 81 -0.57 -2.60 -0.73
C ALA A 81 -0.05 -1.31 -1.37
N HIS A 82 -0.17 -1.24 -2.68
CA HIS A 82 -0.03 -0.05 -3.50
C HIS A 82 -1.39 0.61 -3.71
N ALA A 83 -1.69 1.64 -2.93
CA ALA A 83 -2.93 2.37 -2.96
C ALA A 83 -2.78 3.69 -3.75
N GLY A 84 -2.78 3.59 -5.08
CA GLY A 84 -3.04 4.74 -5.95
C GLY A 84 -4.51 5.17 -5.94
N TRP A 85 -4.87 6.23 -6.64
CA TRP A 85 -6.27 6.72 -6.65
C TRP A 85 -7.25 5.68 -7.17
N LYS A 86 -6.94 4.96 -8.27
CA LYS A 86 -7.82 3.91 -8.81
C LYS A 86 -7.96 2.74 -7.84
N GLY A 87 -6.86 2.28 -7.26
CA GLY A 87 -6.87 1.18 -6.29
C GLY A 87 -7.68 1.57 -5.05
N THR A 88 -7.47 2.77 -4.52
CA THR A 88 -8.24 3.30 -3.38
C THR A 88 -9.72 3.36 -3.71
N LEU A 89 -10.10 3.97 -4.84
CA LEU A 89 -11.50 4.08 -5.29
C LEU A 89 -12.18 2.71 -5.43
N HIS A 90 -11.46 1.68 -5.87
CA HIS A 90 -11.95 0.31 -5.98
C HIS A 90 -11.77 -0.54 -4.71
N GLY A 91 -11.33 0.06 -3.60
CA GLY A 91 -11.31 -0.59 -2.29
C GLY A 91 -10.08 -1.43 -1.97
N ILE A 92 -8.90 -1.19 -2.56
CA ILE A 92 -7.67 -1.97 -2.30
C ILE A 92 -7.35 -2.11 -0.80
N THR A 93 -7.57 -1.06 0.00
CA THR A 93 -7.28 -1.05 1.44
C THR A 93 -8.26 -1.92 2.21
N THR A 94 -9.55 -1.81 1.91
CA THR A 94 -10.58 -2.67 2.49
C THR A 94 -10.35 -4.13 2.09
N ASN A 95 -10.05 -4.39 0.81
CA ASN A 95 -9.78 -5.73 0.30
C ASN A 95 -8.54 -6.35 0.96
N LEU A 96 -7.48 -5.55 1.21
CA LEU A 96 -6.30 -6.01 1.93
C LEU A 96 -6.68 -6.50 3.33
N ILE A 97 -7.41 -5.68 4.10
CA ILE A 97 -7.80 -6.06 5.47
C ILE A 97 -8.74 -7.26 5.47
N SER A 98 -9.73 -7.31 4.57
CA SER A 98 -10.62 -8.47 4.44
C SER A 98 -9.84 -9.76 4.17
N GLN A 99 -8.89 -9.73 3.24
CA GLN A 99 -8.05 -10.90 2.94
C GLN A 99 -7.14 -11.30 4.10
N MET A 100 -6.64 -10.33 4.88
CA MET A 100 -5.89 -10.64 6.10
C MET A 100 -6.77 -11.31 7.15
N ILE A 101 -8.02 -10.85 7.32
CA ILE A 101 -9.00 -11.46 8.23
C ILE A 101 -9.33 -12.89 7.78
N GLU A 102 -9.59 -13.08 6.49
CA GLU A 102 -9.85 -14.41 5.91
C GLU A 102 -8.66 -15.37 6.11
N ALA A 103 -7.43 -14.85 6.08
CA ALA A 103 -6.22 -15.60 6.38
C ALA A 103 -6.01 -15.88 7.89
N GLY A 104 -6.84 -15.33 8.76
CA GLY A 104 -6.84 -15.58 10.21
C GLY A 104 -6.26 -14.45 11.08
N ALA A 105 -6.01 -13.27 10.52
CA ALA A 105 -5.59 -12.11 11.30
C ALA A 105 -6.78 -11.43 12.02
N ASP A 106 -6.51 -10.75 13.12
CA ASP A 106 -7.51 -9.99 13.88
C ASP A 106 -7.21 -8.49 13.78
N PRO A 107 -8.15 -7.64 13.30
CA PRO A 107 -7.99 -6.18 13.25
C PRO A 107 -7.58 -5.56 14.59
N GLN A 108 -8.01 -6.13 15.72
CA GLN A 108 -7.60 -5.68 17.06
C GLN A 108 -6.10 -5.90 17.34
N HIS A 109 -5.46 -6.77 16.58
CA HIS A 109 -4.04 -7.14 16.67
C HIS A 109 -3.22 -6.67 15.46
N MET A 110 -3.85 -6.04 14.46
CA MET A 110 -3.19 -5.40 13.33
C MET A 110 -2.55 -4.04 13.67
N THR A 111 -1.32 -3.82 13.24
CA THR A 111 -0.70 -2.49 13.20
C THR A 111 -0.53 -2.08 11.75
N ALA A 112 -0.87 -0.84 11.41
CA ALA A 112 -0.74 -0.31 10.07
C ALA A 112 0.24 0.85 10.00
N TRP A 113 0.97 0.95 8.88
CA TRP A 113 1.83 2.08 8.55
C TRP A 113 1.58 2.55 7.12
N ILE A 114 1.36 3.84 6.96
CA ILE A 114 1.18 4.53 5.68
C ILE A 114 2.49 5.25 5.34
N GLY A 115 3.13 4.85 4.26
CA GLY A 115 4.45 5.37 3.89
C GLY A 115 4.45 6.64 3.03
N PRO A 116 5.64 7.10 2.62
CA PRO A 116 5.81 8.31 1.83
C PRO A 116 4.98 8.26 0.54
N SER A 117 4.22 9.33 0.31
CA SER A 117 3.29 9.46 -0.83
C SER A 117 3.00 10.93 -1.10
N VAL A 118 2.24 11.25 -2.15
CA VAL A 118 1.81 12.64 -2.36
C VAL A 118 0.78 13.01 -1.28
N SER A 119 1.02 14.11 -0.57
CA SER A 119 0.11 14.62 0.46
C SER A 119 -1.12 15.27 -0.17
N GLY A 120 -2.26 15.32 0.52
CA GLY A 120 -3.47 16.01 0.02
C GLY A 120 -3.25 17.44 -0.45
N LYS A 121 -2.44 18.21 0.29
CA LYS A 121 -2.06 19.59 -0.08
C LYS A 121 -1.33 19.75 -1.41
N ASN A 122 -0.79 18.66 -1.97
CA ASN A 122 -0.04 18.65 -3.23
C ASN A 122 -0.65 17.71 -4.28
N TYR A 123 -1.82 17.14 -4.00
CA TYR A 123 -2.48 16.20 -4.91
C TYR A 123 -3.76 16.80 -5.48
N GLU A 124 -3.57 17.72 -6.42
CA GLU A 124 -4.69 18.28 -7.18
C GLU A 124 -5.16 17.29 -8.26
N VAL A 125 -6.47 17.07 -8.34
CA VAL A 125 -7.13 16.16 -9.28
C VAL A 125 -8.26 16.87 -10.03
N SER A 126 -8.88 16.20 -11.00
CA SER A 126 -10.05 16.75 -11.70
C SER A 126 -11.27 16.85 -10.78
N SER A 127 -12.18 17.78 -11.07
CA SER A 127 -13.45 17.89 -10.34
C SER A 127 -14.29 16.61 -10.46
N GLU A 128 -14.23 15.94 -11.61
CA GLU A 128 -14.86 14.64 -11.83
C GLU A 128 -14.33 13.58 -10.87
N MET A 129 -13.01 13.54 -10.64
CA MET A 129 -12.43 12.60 -9.68
C MET A 129 -12.86 12.92 -8.25
N ILE A 130 -12.93 14.19 -7.85
CA ILE A 130 -13.46 14.58 -6.53
C ILE A 130 -14.90 14.10 -6.37
N GLU A 131 -15.72 14.23 -7.42
CA GLU A 131 -17.11 13.77 -7.39
C GLU A 131 -17.18 12.25 -7.21
N TRP A 132 -16.39 11.47 -7.97
CA TRP A 132 -16.32 10.02 -7.79
C TRP A 132 -15.98 9.64 -6.35
N PHE A 133 -14.93 10.26 -5.79
CA PHE A 133 -14.52 9.98 -4.40
C PHE A 133 -15.59 10.42 -3.39
N SER A 134 -16.22 11.58 -3.60
CA SER A 134 -17.26 12.09 -2.70
C SER A 134 -18.49 11.18 -2.68
N GLN A 135 -18.85 10.59 -3.82
CA GLN A 135 -19.94 9.62 -3.92
C GLN A 135 -19.56 8.27 -3.32
N THR A 136 -18.39 7.73 -3.68
CA THR A 136 -17.93 6.41 -3.23
C THR A 136 -17.68 6.36 -1.73
N PHE A 137 -17.13 7.43 -1.15
CA PHE A 137 -16.75 7.53 0.26
C PHE A 137 -17.63 8.50 1.05
N ALA A 138 -18.92 8.59 0.67
CA ALA A 138 -19.89 9.43 1.37
C ALA A 138 -19.98 9.08 2.87
N SER A 139 -19.93 7.78 3.20
CA SER A 139 -19.99 7.30 4.59
C SER A 139 -18.78 7.73 5.42
N GLU A 140 -17.59 7.70 4.83
CA GLU A 140 -16.34 8.14 5.47
C GLU A 140 -16.39 9.65 5.71
N ARG A 141 -16.91 10.41 4.75
CA ARG A 141 -17.07 11.87 4.88
C ARG A 141 -18.09 12.23 5.96
N GLU A 142 -19.22 11.54 6.01
CA GLU A 142 -20.23 11.70 7.07
C GLU A 142 -19.69 11.36 8.46
N ALA A 143 -18.77 10.38 8.54
CA ALA A 143 -18.04 10.03 9.74
C ALA A 143 -16.90 11.01 10.11
N GLY A 144 -16.70 12.08 9.32
CA GLY A 144 -15.70 13.12 9.59
C GLY A 144 -14.35 12.92 8.92
N CYS A 145 -14.21 11.97 7.98
CA CYS A 145 -12.99 11.84 7.19
C CYS A 145 -12.93 12.92 6.09
N GLU A 146 -12.28 14.05 6.38
CA GLU A 146 -12.12 15.18 5.46
C GLU A 146 -11.01 14.94 4.43
N PHE A 147 -11.16 13.90 3.60
CA PHE A 147 -10.14 13.53 2.60
C PHE A 147 -10.10 14.41 1.35
N ALA A 148 -10.94 15.45 1.24
CA ALA A 148 -10.97 16.32 0.07
C ALA A 148 -11.28 17.77 0.42
N GLU A 149 -10.55 18.70 -0.19
CA GLU A 149 -10.78 20.16 -0.09
C GLU A 149 -10.68 20.78 -1.50
N GLY A 150 -11.84 21.20 -2.05
CA GLY A 150 -11.90 21.67 -3.43
C GLY A 150 -11.45 20.57 -4.41
N ARG A 151 -10.33 20.78 -5.09
CA ARG A 151 -9.69 19.81 -6.01
C ARG A 151 -8.52 19.04 -5.40
N LEU A 152 -8.23 19.24 -4.13
CA LEU A 152 -7.16 18.56 -3.41
C LEU A 152 -7.71 17.27 -2.81
N LEU A 153 -7.06 16.15 -3.09
CA LEU A 153 -7.46 14.81 -2.62
C LEU A 153 -6.39 14.24 -1.69
N ASP A 154 -6.73 13.90 -0.47
CA ASP A 154 -5.83 13.30 0.53
C ASP A 154 -6.01 11.78 0.59
N LEU A 155 -5.33 11.07 -0.31
CA LEU A 155 -5.33 9.60 -0.34
C LEU A 155 -4.73 8.98 0.95
N PRO A 156 -3.63 9.49 1.53
CA PRO A 156 -3.14 8.98 2.81
C PRO A 156 -4.17 9.07 3.94
N LEU A 157 -4.87 10.20 4.07
CA LEU A 157 -5.92 10.37 5.07
C LEU A 157 -7.10 9.42 4.82
N LEU A 158 -7.60 9.35 3.59
CA LEU A 158 -8.70 8.44 3.24
C LEU A 158 -8.35 6.99 3.58
N ASN A 159 -7.17 6.53 3.19
CA ASN A 159 -6.73 5.17 3.50
C ASN A 159 -6.57 4.93 5.01
N SER A 160 -6.15 5.95 5.78
CA SER A 160 -6.14 5.88 7.25
C SER A 160 -7.55 5.67 7.82
N CYS A 161 -8.55 6.43 7.34
CA CYS A 161 -9.95 6.28 7.75
C CYS A 161 -10.51 4.90 7.37
N LEU A 162 -10.14 4.36 6.21
CA LEU A 162 -10.55 3.02 5.77
C LEU A 162 -9.96 1.92 6.66
N LEU A 163 -8.71 2.05 7.09
CA LEU A 163 -8.07 1.12 8.04
C LEU A 163 -8.77 1.16 9.41
N GLU A 164 -9.14 2.35 9.88
CA GLU A 164 -9.90 2.52 11.12
C GLU A 164 -11.30 1.89 11.01
N LYS A 165 -12.01 2.16 9.92
CA LYS A 165 -13.32 1.56 9.61
C LYS A 165 -13.25 0.03 9.54
N ALA A 166 -12.12 -0.53 9.12
CA ALA A 166 -11.89 -1.97 9.09
C ALA A 166 -11.57 -2.59 10.46
N GLY A 167 -11.54 -1.78 11.53
CA GLY A 167 -11.42 -2.23 12.92
C GLY A 167 -10.02 -2.09 13.53
N ILE A 168 -9.06 -1.51 12.81
CA ILE A 168 -7.74 -1.23 13.36
C ILE A 168 -7.85 -0.02 14.29
N ALA A 169 -7.42 -0.16 15.54
CA ALA A 169 -7.46 0.95 16.50
C ALA A 169 -6.64 2.15 16.00
N PRO A 170 -7.13 3.40 16.12
CA PRO A 170 -6.41 4.60 15.65
C PRO A 170 -4.99 4.73 16.21
N SER A 171 -4.78 4.31 17.45
CA SER A 171 -3.46 4.29 18.11
C SER A 171 -2.44 3.33 17.48
N ARG A 172 -2.88 2.49 16.53
CA ARG A 172 -2.07 1.49 15.82
C ARG A 172 -2.00 1.75 14.32
N ILE A 173 -2.49 2.92 13.87
CA ILE A 173 -2.37 3.40 12.50
C ILE A 173 -1.38 4.56 12.51
N PHE A 174 -0.25 4.35 11.84
CA PHE A 174 0.83 5.34 11.75
C PHE A 174 0.91 5.89 10.33
N ASN A 175 1.22 7.17 10.20
CA ASN A 175 1.44 7.81 8.90
C ASN A 175 2.81 8.48 8.92
N SER A 176 3.62 8.25 7.88
CA SER A 176 4.93 8.87 7.73
C SER A 176 4.89 10.40 7.68
N ALA A 177 3.76 10.97 7.22
CA ALA A 177 3.59 12.40 6.93
C ALA A 177 4.63 12.97 5.93
N ILE A 178 5.34 12.12 5.19
CA ILE A 178 6.35 12.52 4.21
C ILE A 178 5.67 12.67 2.84
N CYS A 179 5.75 13.88 2.28
CA CYS A 179 5.27 14.14 0.91
C CYS A 179 6.37 13.86 -0.12
N THR A 180 6.16 12.89 -1.03
CA THR A 180 7.11 12.55 -2.11
C THR A 180 7.30 13.71 -3.09
N PHE A 181 6.23 14.39 -3.48
CA PHE A 181 6.30 15.55 -4.37
C PHE A 181 7.14 16.70 -3.80
N ARG A 182 6.94 17.07 -2.52
CA ARG A 182 7.73 18.14 -1.89
C ARG A 182 9.18 17.76 -1.65
N ASN A 183 9.45 16.48 -1.45
CA ASN A 183 10.78 15.95 -1.18
C ASN A 183 11.33 15.19 -2.39
N HIS A 184 11.00 15.63 -3.61
CA HIS A 184 11.30 14.87 -4.84
C HIS A 184 12.80 14.76 -5.17
N THR A 185 13.66 15.44 -4.41
CA THR A 185 15.13 15.28 -4.45
C THR A 185 15.62 14.08 -3.63
N ALA A 186 14.86 13.66 -2.62
CA ALA A 186 15.15 12.50 -1.77
C ALA A 186 14.26 11.29 -2.08
N PHE A 187 13.08 11.52 -2.64
CA PHE A 187 12.10 10.51 -3.02
C PHE A 187 11.71 10.67 -4.49
N HIS A 188 11.36 9.58 -5.17
CA HIS A 188 10.83 9.69 -6.52
C HIS A 188 9.37 10.15 -6.52
N SER A 189 9.04 11.11 -7.38
CA SER A 189 7.68 11.64 -7.56
C SER A 189 7.32 11.71 -9.05
N TYR A 190 6.29 10.98 -9.46
CA TYR A 190 5.80 11.01 -10.84
C TYR A 190 5.15 12.37 -11.16
N ARG A 191 4.52 13.00 -10.18
CA ARG A 191 3.92 14.33 -10.31
C ARG A 191 4.98 15.41 -10.54
N ALA A 192 6.16 15.28 -9.96
CA ALA A 192 7.27 16.23 -10.16
C ALA A 192 8.01 15.97 -11.48
N ASP A 193 8.40 14.71 -11.73
CA ASP A 193 9.37 14.39 -12.77
C ASP A 193 8.78 13.69 -14.01
N GLY A 194 7.50 13.33 -13.96
CA GLY A 194 6.78 12.62 -15.03
C GLY A 194 7.39 11.25 -15.32
N GLU A 195 7.54 10.90 -16.59
CA GLU A 195 8.12 9.63 -17.04
C GLU A 195 9.58 9.43 -16.59
N ARG A 196 10.28 10.51 -16.23
CA ARG A 196 11.66 10.45 -15.74
C ARG A 196 11.76 10.04 -14.27
N ALA A 197 10.64 10.01 -13.54
CA ALA A 197 10.63 9.58 -12.15
C ALA A 197 11.07 8.12 -12.04
N GLY A 198 12.02 7.84 -11.15
CA GLY A 198 12.31 6.48 -10.68
C GLY A 198 11.17 5.92 -9.82
N ARG A 199 11.43 4.85 -9.06
CA ARG A 199 10.46 4.26 -8.14
C ARG A 199 11.06 4.08 -6.76
N ILE A 200 10.29 4.39 -5.74
CA ILE A 200 10.56 4.00 -4.36
C ILE A 200 10.14 2.54 -4.24
N VAL A 201 10.99 1.72 -3.61
CA VAL A 201 10.65 0.33 -3.30
C VAL A 201 10.26 0.26 -1.83
N SER A 202 9.07 -0.28 -1.58
CA SER A 202 8.56 -0.58 -0.24
C SER A 202 8.60 -2.08 -0.03
N LEU A 203 9.27 -2.51 1.04
CA LEU A 203 9.53 -3.92 1.33
C LEU A 203 8.95 -4.30 2.67
N MET A 204 8.35 -5.48 2.74
CA MET A 204 7.87 -6.05 3.98
C MET A 204 8.22 -7.53 4.04
N SER A 205 8.79 -7.95 5.16
CA SER A 205 9.08 -9.34 5.48
C SER A 205 8.79 -9.61 6.94
N MET A 206 8.57 -10.88 7.24
CA MET A 206 8.50 -11.37 8.60
C MET A 206 9.60 -12.41 8.78
N VAL A 207 10.52 -12.12 9.71
CA VAL A 207 11.64 -13.00 10.07
C VAL A 207 11.27 -13.94 11.21
#